data_AF-A0A9D7W8P5-F1
#
_entry.id   AF-A0A9D7W8P5-F1
#
_cell.length_a   1.000
_cell.length_b   1.000
_cell.length_c   1.000
_cell.angle_alpha   90.00
_cell.angle_beta   90.00
_cell.angle_gamma   90.00
#
_symmetry.space_group_name_H-M   'P 1'
#
loop_
_entity.id
_entity.type
_entity.pdbx_description
1 polymer ?
#
loop_
_entity_poly.entity_id
_entity_poly.type
_entity_poly.pdbx_seq_one_letter_code
_entity_poly.pdbx_strand_id
1 'polypeptide(L)'
;MRRNISSRLKKMVRLTGFGLFALIAFAQIAFIQVAGAQNMPQSFADIVEDLMPAVVNISISTTVQNSPGIHMSPFEDFFEEFMEREEKETPKKRRVSSLGSGFVIDPSG
;
A
#
# COMPACT_ATOMS: atom_id res chain seq x y z
N MET A 1 -21.08 -58.71 -50.63
CA MET A 1 -20.30 -57.48 -50.94
C MET A 1 -20.97 -56.21 -50.39
N ARG A 2 -21.23 -56.10 -49.06
CA ARG A 2 -21.98 -54.96 -48.45
C ARG A 2 -21.28 -54.28 -47.25
N ARG A 3 -20.01 -54.58 -46.96
CA ARG A 3 -19.30 -54.08 -45.75
C ARG A 3 -18.60 -52.71 -45.93
N ASN A 4 -18.52 -52.16 -47.14
CA ASN A 4 -17.73 -50.95 -47.43
C ASN A 4 -18.51 -49.62 -47.37
N ILE A 5 -19.85 -49.64 -47.38
CA ILE A 5 -20.64 -48.41 -47.44
C ILE A 5 -20.71 -47.75 -46.06
N SER A 6 -20.90 -48.53 -44.99
CA SER A 6 -20.95 -48.01 -43.62
C SER A 6 -19.60 -47.49 -43.12
N SER A 7 -18.49 -48.05 -43.61
CA SER A 7 -17.14 -47.58 -43.27
C SER A 7 -16.79 -46.26 -43.97
N ARG A 8 -17.23 -46.06 -45.21
CA ARG A 8 -17.09 -44.78 -45.92
C ARG A 8 -17.97 -43.68 -45.31
N LEU A 9 -19.19 -44.01 -44.89
CA LEU A 9 -20.07 -43.05 -44.22
C LEU A 9 -19.51 -42.59 -42.87
N LYS A 10 -19.00 -43.52 -42.05
CA LYS A 10 -18.34 -43.17 -40.77
C LYS A 10 -17.08 -42.34 -40.97
N LYS A 11 -16.30 -42.60 -42.04
CA LYS A 11 -15.13 -41.77 -42.40
C LYS A 11 -15.55 -40.37 -42.83
N MET A 12 -16.62 -40.26 -43.62
CA MET A 12 -17.13 -38.97 -44.10
C MET A 12 -17.68 -38.12 -42.95
N VAL A 13 -18.47 -38.71 -42.05
CA VAL A 13 -19.00 -38.04 -40.85
C VAL A 13 -17.86 -37.59 -39.90
N ARG A 14 -16.81 -38.42 -39.75
CA ARG A 14 -15.62 -38.06 -38.97
C ARG A 14 -14.82 -36.92 -39.61
N LEU A 15 -14.71 -36.92 -40.94
CA LEU A 15 -13.97 -35.90 -41.69
C LEU A 15 -14.70 -34.54 -41.66
N THR A 16 -16.03 -34.55 -41.83
CA THR A 16 -16.84 -33.33 -41.71
C THR A 16 -16.89 -32.81 -40.27
N GLY A 17 -16.98 -33.69 -39.28
CA GLY A 17 -16.92 -33.31 -37.87
C GLY A 17 -15.58 -32.70 -37.47
N PHE A 18 -14.47 -33.25 -37.98
CA PHE A 18 -13.13 -32.69 -37.76
C PHE A 18 -12.97 -31.32 -38.43
N GLY A 19 -13.48 -31.16 -39.66
CA GLY A 19 -13.46 -29.88 -40.36
C GLY A 19 -14.25 -28.78 -39.64
N LEU A 20 -15.45 -29.12 -39.13
CA LEU A 20 -16.27 -28.18 -38.35
C LEU A 20 -15.59 -27.81 -37.02
N PHE A 21 -14.99 -28.79 -36.33
CA PHE A 21 -14.24 -28.54 -35.11
C PHE A 21 -13.03 -27.62 -35.36
N ALA A 22 -12.28 -27.85 -36.43
CA ALA A 22 -11.15 -27.01 -36.82
C ALA A 22 -11.59 -25.58 -37.16
N LEU A 23 -12.73 -25.41 -37.84
CA LEU A 23 -13.30 -24.09 -38.14
C LEU A 23 -13.72 -23.34 -36.87
N ILE A 24 -14.37 -24.04 -35.93
CA ILE A 24 -14.77 -23.45 -34.64
C ILE A 24 -13.53 -23.07 -33.83
N ALA A 25 -12.54 -23.96 -33.73
CA ALA A 25 -11.28 -23.68 -33.03
C ALA A 25 -10.54 -22.48 -33.64
N PHE A 26 -10.52 -22.37 -34.97
CA PHE A 26 -9.94 -21.22 -35.66
C PHE A 26 -10.70 -19.92 -35.38
N ALA A 27 -12.04 -19.97 -35.36
CA ALA A 27 -12.87 -18.83 -35.01
C ALA A 27 -12.65 -18.38 -33.55
N GLN A 28 -12.36 -19.29 -32.61
CA GLN A 28 -12.06 -18.93 -31.22
C GLN A 28 -10.74 -18.14 -31.09
N ILE A 29 -9.74 -18.44 -31.91
CA ILE A 29 -8.45 -17.72 -31.90
C ILE A 29 -8.63 -16.25 -32.30
N ALA A 30 -9.59 -15.94 -33.17
CA ALA A 30 -9.89 -14.57 -33.59
C ALA A 30 -10.45 -13.68 -32.47
N PHE A 31 -10.92 -14.27 -31.36
CA PHE A 31 -11.44 -13.54 -30.20
C PHE A 31 -10.44 -13.46 -29.03
N ILE A 32 -9.19 -13.90 -29.22
CA ILE A 32 -8.14 -13.73 -28.21
C ILE A 32 -7.80 -12.24 -28.12
N GLN A 33 -8.44 -11.55 -27.19
CA GLN A 33 -8.08 -10.18 -26.82
C GLN A 33 -6.71 -10.24 -26.12
N VAL A 34 -5.73 -9.53 -26.67
CA VAL A 34 -4.46 -9.29 -25.97
C VAL A 34 -4.79 -8.40 -24.78
N ALA A 35 -4.57 -8.91 -23.57
CA ALA A 35 -4.69 -8.09 -22.36
C ALA A 35 -3.67 -6.94 -22.46
N GLY A 36 -4.15 -5.72 -22.69
CA GLY A 36 -3.31 -4.54 -22.70
C GLY A 36 -2.75 -4.29 -21.31
N ALA A 37 -1.44 -4.33 -21.15
CA ALA A 37 -0.80 -3.78 -19.96
C ALA A 37 -1.15 -2.28 -19.89
N GLN A 38 -1.63 -1.82 -18.73
CA GLN A 38 -1.93 -0.40 -18.59
C GLN A 38 -0.65 0.40 -18.81
N ASN A 39 -0.74 1.42 -19.66
CA ASN A 39 0.37 2.33 -19.96
C ASN A 39 0.70 3.12 -18.68
N MET A 40 1.67 2.63 -17.91
CA MET A 40 2.21 3.36 -16.77
C MET A 40 3.02 4.56 -17.30
N PRO A 41 2.93 5.75 -16.67
CA PRO A 41 3.79 6.86 -17.02
C PRO A 41 5.26 6.46 -16.87
N GLN A 42 6.11 7.02 -17.73
CA GLN A 42 7.55 6.75 -17.70
C GLN A 42 8.21 7.29 -16.42
N SER A 43 7.62 8.29 -15.78
CA SER A 43 8.12 8.92 -14.56
C SER A 43 6.99 9.60 -13.78
N PHE A 44 7.23 9.80 -12.47
CA PHE A 44 6.41 10.64 -11.59
C PHE A 44 7.04 12.01 -11.34
N ALA A 45 8.16 12.33 -11.99
CA ALA A 45 8.91 13.57 -11.80
C ALA A 45 8.02 14.80 -11.98
N ASP A 46 7.21 14.85 -13.03
CA ASP A 46 6.32 15.98 -13.32
C ASP A 46 5.31 16.20 -12.18
N ILE A 47 4.72 15.12 -11.65
CA ILE A 47 3.79 15.20 -10.51
C ILE A 47 4.51 15.64 -9.23
N VAL A 48 5.73 15.14 -9.02
CA VAL A 48 6.54 15.52 -7.86
C VAL A 48 6.95 17.00 -7.93
N GLU A 49 7.32 17.50 -9.10
CA GLU A 49 7.69 18.90 -9.32
C GLU A 49 6.53 19.85 -8.95
N ASP A 50 5.30 19.49 -9.34
CA ASP A 50 4.10 20.26 -9.00
C ASP A 50 3.75 20.20 -7.51
N LEU A 51 3.98 19.05 -6.85
CA LEU A 51 3.60 18.84 -5.44
C LEU A 51 4.69 19.22 -4.44
N MET A 52 5.94 19.36 -4.89
CA MET A 52 7.09 19.73 -4.07
C MET A 52 6.84 20.98 -3.20
N PRO A 53 6.24 22.07 -3.72
CA PRO A 53 5.99 23.27 -2.91
C PRO A 53 5.01 23.06 -1.74
N ALA A 54 4.16 22.04 -1.80
CA ALA A 54 3.24 21.73 -0.72
C ALA A 54 3.93 21.02 0.46
N VAL A 55 5.12 20.47 0.26
CA VAL A 55 5.85 19.69 1.28
C VAL A 55 6.64 20.61 2.21
N VAL A 56 6.40 20.48 3.50
CA VAL A 56 7.06 21.30 4.54
C VAL A 56 7.79 20.44 5.55
N ASN A 57 8.84 21.02 6.14
CA ASN A 57 9.50 20.47 7.32
C ASN A 57 8.80 20.99 8.59
N ILE A 58 8.48 20.09 9.51
CA ILE A 58 7.79 20.38 10.76
C ILE A 58 8.77 20.19 11.93
N SER A 59 8.93 21.21 12.76
CA SER A 59 9.67 21.14 14.01
C SER A 59 8.78 21.58 15.17
N ILE A 60 8.56 20.67 16.13
CA ILE A 60 7.74 20.92 17.32
C ILE A 60 8.66 20.96 18.53
N SER A 61 8.45 21.93 19.41
CA SER A 61 9.17 22.06 20.67
C SER A 61 8.20 22.45 21.77
N THR A 62 7.89 21.50 22.65
CA THR A 62 6.92 21.67 23.74
C THR A 62 7.62 21.63 25.09
N THR A 63 7.23 22.51 26.00
CA THR A 63 7.68 22.45 27.39
C THR A 63 6.67 21.68 28.21
N VAL A 64 7.07 20.53 28.74
CA VAL A 64 6.24 19.68 29.59
C VAL A 64 6.62 19.90 31.05
N GLN A 65 5.62 20.16 31.88
CA GLN A 65 5.79 20.22 33.33
C GLN A 65 5.49 18.83 33.90
N ASN A 66 6.42 18.26 34.67
CA ASN A 66 6.13 17.03 35.39
C ASN A 66 5.06 17.33 36.45
N SER A 67 3.93 16.64 36.35
CA SER A 67 2.92 16.65 37.42
C SER A 67 3.41 15.75 38.55
N PRO A 68 3.16 16.08 39.83
CA PRO A 68 3.46 15.18 40.93
C PRO A 68 2.79 13.83 40.69
N GLY A 69 3.56 12.74 40.84
CA GLY A 69 3.07 11.37 40.69
C GLY A 69 1.95 11.09 41.70
N ILE A 70 1.07 10.15 41.35
CA ILE A 70 -0.01 9.70 42.23
C ILE A 70 0.59 8.69 43.22
N HIS A 71 0.62 9.06 44.51
CA HIS A 71 1.14 8.25 45.63
C HIS A 71 0.30 6.98 45.85
N MET A 72 0.83 5.81 45.49
CA MET A 72 0.09 4.53 45.64
C MET A 72 0.98 3.33 46.04
N SER A 73 2.24 3.53 46.43
CA SER A 73 3.19 2.43 46.64
C SER A 73 3.75 2.37 48.08
N PRO A 74 3.90 1.17 48.70
CA PRO A 74 4.63 1.00 49.97
C PRO A 74 6.11 1.41 49.94
N PHE A 75 6.64 1.77 48.77
CA PHE A 75 8.02 2.21 48.55
C PHE A 75 8.13 3.72 48.26
N GLU A 76 7.05 4.48 48.43
CA GLU A 76 6.94 5.91 48.10
C GLU A 76 8.08 6.74 48.67
N ASP A 77 8.40 6.58 49.97
CA ASP A 77 9.44 7.36 50.66
C ASP A 77 10.82 7.20 49.99
N PHE A 78 11.14 6.00 49.48
CA PHE A 78 12.39 5.75 48.76
C PHE A 78 12.40 6.39 47.37
N PHE A 79 11.24 6.44 46.69
CA PHE A 79 11.10 7.10 45.40
C PHE A 79 11.06 8.63 45.53
N GLU A 80 10.44 9.17 46.58
CA GLU A 80 10.42 10.60 46.90
C GLU A 80 11.81 11.13 47.21
N GLU A 81 12.62 10.44 48.02
CA GLU A 81 14.00 10.88 48.31
C GLU A 81 14.87 10.89 47.04
N PHE A 82 14.68 9.91 46.15
CA PHE A 82 15.36 9.85 44.86
C PHE A 82 14.88 10.96 43.91
N MET A 83 13.57 11.16 43.81
CA MET A 83 12.93 12.20 42.99
C MET A 83 13.22 13.62 43.49
N GLU A 84 13.23 13.87 44.81
CA GLU A 84 13.57 15.16 45.41
C GLU A 84 15.03 15.53 45.12
N ARG A 85 15.93 14.55 45.16
CA ARG A 85 17.34 14.75 44.83
C ARG A 85 17.50 15.07 43.34
N GLU A 86 16.78 14.35 42.47
CA GLU A 86 16.70 14.66 41.03
C GLU A 86 16.00 16.01 40.73
N GLU A 87 14.94 16.40 41.45
CA GLU A 87 14.20 17.66 41.27
C GLU A 87 15.04 18.89 41.65
N LYS A 88 15.98 18.73 42.60
CA LYS A 88 16.93 19.79 42.97
C LYS A 88 17.99 20.01 41.88
N GLU A 89 18.27 19.01 41.05
CA GLU A 89 19.30 19.07 40.00
C GLU A 89 18.73 19.20 38.58
N THR A 90 17.48 18.81 38.34
CA THR A 90 16.82 18.87 37.03
C THR A 90 15.68 19.90 36.99
N PRO A 91 15.52 20.66 35.90
CA PRO A 91 14.45 21.63 35.79
C PRO A 91 13.07 20.94 35.76
N LYS A 92 12.14 21.35 36.66
CA LYS A 92 10.72 20.92 36.72
C LYS A 92 9.96 21.04 35.39
N LYS A 93 10.52 21.77 34.43
CA LYS A 93 10.06 21.92 33.06
C LYS A 93 11.07 21.26 32.12
N ARG A 94 10.65 20.19 31.45
CA ARG A 94 11.46 19.51 30.43
C ARG A 94 11.04 19.98 29.04
N ARG A 95 12.01 20.32 28.20
CA ARG A 95 11.76 20.65 26.79
C ARG A 95 11.81 19.36 25.98
N VAL A 96 10.73 19.06 25.27
CA VAL A 96 10.63 17.93 24.35
C VAL A 96 10.53 18.48 22.92
N SER A 97 11.29 17.91 22.00
CA SER A 97 11.28 18.32 20.59
C SER A 97 11.03 17.14 19.66
N SER A 98 10.36 17.40 18.53
CA SER A 98 10.09 16.42 17.48
C SER A 98 10.29 17.06 16.10
N LEU A 99 10.70 16.25 15.13
CA LEU A 99 10.89 16.63 13.72
C LEU A 99 10.02 15.74 12.84
N GLY A 100 9.49 16.30 11.77
CA GLY A 100 8.67 15.59 10.79
C GLY A 100 8.56 16.32 9.46
N SER A 101 7.75 15.77 8.57
CA SER A 101 7.37 16.41 7.31
C SER A 101 5.85 16.37 7.18
N GLY A 102 5.29 17.30 6.42
CA GLY A 102 3.86 17.36 6.17
C GLY A 102 3.54 18.06 4.85
N PHE A 103 2.26 18.21 4.57
CA PHE A 103 1.75 18.84 3.36
C PHE A 103 0.78 19.96 3.72
N VAL A 104 0.84 21.07 2.97
CA VAL A 104 -0.20 22.11 3.00
C VAL A 104 -1.32 21.71 2.04
N ILE A 105 -2.54 21.59 2.54
CA ILE A 105 -3.71 21.12 1.77
C ILE A 105 -4.66 22.26 1.36
N ASP A 106 -4.59 23.40 2.04
CA ASP A 106 -5.37 24.59 1.73
C ASP A 106 -4.43 25.79 1.55
N PRO A 107 -4.70 26.69 0.58
CA PRO A 107 -3.86 27.88 0.37
C PRO A 107 -3.77 28.83 1.56
N SER A 108 -4.74 28.78 2.49
CA SER A 108 -4.72 29.57 3.72
C SER A 108 -3.83 28.98 4.82
N GLY A 109 -3.33 27.75 4.63
CA GLY A 109 -2.53 26.99 5.59
C GLY A 109 -3.35 25.97 6.35
#